data_AF-A0A6J7S4V3-F1
#
_entry.id   AF-A0A6J7S4V3-F1
#
_cell.length_a   1.000
_cell.length_b   1.000
_cell.length_c   1.000
_cell.angle_alpha   90.00
_cell.angle_beta   90.00
_cell.angle_gamma   90.00
#
_symmetry.space_group_name_H-M   'P 1'
#
loop_
_entity.id
_entity.type
_entity.pdbx_description
1 polymer ?
#
loop_
_entity_poly.entity_id
_entity_poly.type
_entity_poly.pdbx_seq_one_letter_code
_entity_poly.pdbx_strand_id
1 'polypeptide(L)'
;MQATAAAISDGSATSVESARAIGLERLRAAGVEAEYFTITDASNLEPADELTGTLLIACAATVGGVRLIDNLTVSANREAATARC
;
A
#
# COMPACT_ATOMS: atom_id res chain seq x y z
N MET A 1 -2.92 -3.38 4.71
CA MET A 1 -1.75 -2.56 4.33
C MET A 1 -0.45 -3.35 4.20
N GLN A 2 -0.12 -4.26 5.14
CA GLN A 2 1.15 -5.02 5.07
C GLN A 2 1.36 -5.80 3.75
N ALA A 3 0.32 -6.44 3.20
CA ALA A 3 0.43 -7.15 1.92
C ALA A 3 0.81 -6.22 0.75
N THR A 4 0.28 -4.99 0.74
CA THR A 4 0.66 -3.96 -0.24
C THR A 4 2.12 -3.53 -0.06
N ALA A 5 2.54 -3.27 1.19
CA ALA A 5 3.93 -2.91 1.48
C ALA A 5 4.91 -4.01 1.07
N ALA A 6 4.59 -5.27 1.38
CA ALA A 6 5.39 -6.43 0.95
C ALA A 6 5.53 -6.45 -0.58
N ALA A 7 4.42 -6.35 -1.30
CA ALA A 7 4.42 -6.38 -2.77
C ALA A 7 5.19 -5.22 -3.41
N ILE A 8 5.17 -4.04 -2.79
CA ILE A 8 6.00 -2.90 -3.21
C ILE A 8 7.48 -3.20 -2.95
N SER A 9 7.81 -3.68 -1.76
CA SER A 9 9.20 -3.90 -1.33
C SER A 9 9.89 -5.06 -2.05
N ASP A 10 9.15 -6.12 -2.39
CA ASP A 10 9.67 -7.28 -3.11
C ASP A 10 9.57 -7.15 -4.65
N GLY A 11 8.94 -6.07 -5.13
CA GLY A 11 8.79 -5.76 -6.54
C GLY A 11 7.74 -6.60 -7.27
N SER A 12 6.94 -7.40 -6.57
CA SER A 12 5.82 -8.16 -7.19
C SER A 12 4.67 -7.25 -7.63
N ALA A 13 4.49 -6.09 -7.00
CA ALA A 13 3.69 -5.00 -7.54
C ALA A 13 4.52 -4.15 -8.51
N THR A 14 4.05 -4.02 -9.74
CA THR A 14 4.76 -3.31 -10.81
C THR A 14 4.26 -1.89 -11.06
N SER A 15 3.11 -1.53 -10.50
CA SER A 15 2.50 -0.20 -10.56
C SER A 15 1.73 0.15 -9.28
N VAL A 16 1.44 1.44 -9.07
CA VAL A 16 0.65 1.93 -7.94
C VAL A 16 -0.76 1.30 -7.92
N GLU A 17 -1.38 1.14 -9.08
CA GLU A 17 -2.69 0.50 -9.22
C GLU A 17 -2.64 -0.97 -8.81
N SER A 18 -1.62 -1.71 -9.23
CA SER A 18 -1.46 -3.12 -8.87
C SER A 18 -1.23 -3.29 -7.36
N ALA A 19 -0.43 -2.42 -6.74
CA ALA A 19 -0.19 -2.41 -5.29
C ALA A 19 -1.48 -2.08 -4.51
N ARG A 20 -2.24 -1.10 -4.99
CA ARG A 20 -3.54 -0.73 -4.42
C ARG A 20 -4.56 -1.86 -4.53
N ALA A 21 -4.62 -2.53 -5.68
CA ALA A 21 -5.53 -3.67 -5.89
C ALA A 21 -5.26 -4.82 -4.90
N ILE A 22 -3.98 -5.14 -4.63
CA ILE A 22 -3.59 -6.13 -3.62
C ILE A 22 -4.15 -5.75 -2.24
N GLY A 23 -4.04 -4.47 -1.85
CA GLY A 23 -4.50 -4.00 -0.55
C GLY A 23 -6.03 -4.08 -0.40
N LEU A 24 -6.74 -3.60 -1.42
CA LEU A 24 -8.21 -3.63 -1.46
C LEU A 24 -8.74 -5.06 -1.46
N GLU A 25 -8.14 -5.96 -2.22
CA GLU A 25 -8.56 -7.37 -2.26
C GLU A 25 -8.38 -8.05 -0.90
N ARG A 26 -7.31 -7.73 -0.16
CA ARG A 26 -7.11 -8.24 1.21
C ARG A 26 -8.15 -7.73 2.19
N LEU A 27 -8.54 -6.45 2.09
CA LEU A 27 -9.61 -5.89 2.92
C LEU A 27 -10.96 -6.55 2.60
N ARG A 28 -11.29 -6.67 1.31
CA ARG A 28 -12.52 -7.33 0.84
C ARG A 28 -12.60 -8.79 1.28
N ALA A 29 -11.49 -9.54 1.17
CA ALA A 29 -11.40 -10.93 1.65
C ALA A 29 -11.59 -11.05 3.18
N ALA A 30 -11.32 -9.99 3.94
CA ALA A 30 -11.58 -9.90 5.36
C ALA A 30 -12.98 -9.33 5.71
N GLY A 31 -13.82 -9.05 4.71
CA GLY A 31 -15.14 -8.45 4.90
C GLY A 31 -15.09 -6.97 5.30
N VAL A 32 -13.98 -6.27 5.01
CA VAL A 32 -13.79 -4.85 5.31
C VAL A 32 -13.82 -4.06 4.01
N GLU A 33 -14.69 -3.06 3.94
CA GLU A 33 -14.73 -2.10 2.84
C GLU A 33 -14.01 -0.80 3.25
N ALA A 34 -13.09 -0.36 2.40
CA ALA A 34 -12.34 0.87 2.64
C ALA A 34 -13.15 2.10 2.18
N GLU A 35 -13.20 3.13 3.03
CA GLU A 35 -13.61 4.48 2.64
C GLU A 35 -12.59 5.07 1.65
N TYR A 36 -11.30 4.91 1.97
CA TYR A 36 -10.22 5.13 1.02
C TYR A 36 -9.06 4.18 1.30
N PHE A 37 -8.32 3.89 0.23
CA PHE A 37 -7.03 3.23 0.26
C PHE A 37 -6.16 3.90 -0.78
N THR A 38 -5.13 4.62 -0.35
CA THR A 38 -4.26 5.42 -1.20
C THR A 38 -2.79 5.11 -0.95
N ILE A 39 -1.96 5.38 -1.96
CA ILE A 39 -0.51 5.30 -1.91
C ILE A 39 -0.01 6.67 -2.35
N THR A 40 0.75 7.34 -1.49
CA THR A 40 1.23 8.71 -1.70
C THR A 40 2.74 8.77 -1.57
N ASP A 41 3.35 9.82 -2.11
CA ASP A 41 4.72 10.19 -1.73
C ASP A 41 4.72 10.58 -0.24
N ALA A 42 5.66 10.03 0.53
CA ALA A 42 5.68 10.21 1.98
C ALA A 42 6.12 11.63 2.43
N SER A 43 6.73 12.41 1.54
CA SER A 43 7.26 13.75 1.83
C SER A 43 6.23 14.85 1.68
N ASN A 44 5.25 14.69 0.77
CA ASN A 44 4.27 15.72 0.43
C ASN A 44 2.81 15.25 0.48
N LEU A 45 2.56 13.95 0.64
CA LEU A 45 1.23 13.33 0.67
C LEU A 45 0.42 13.44 -0.64
N GLU A 46 1.06 13.83 -1.74
CA GLU A 46 0.45 13.79 -3.06
C GLU A 46 0.37 12.34 -3.57
N PRO A 47 -0.62 11.99 -4.41
CA PRO A 47 -0.72 10.67 -5.02
C PRO A 47 0.61 10.26 -5.66
N ALA A 48 1.04 9.03 -5.39
CA ALA A 48 2.24 8.50 -6.04
C ALA A 48 1.93 8.13 -7.49
N ASP A 49 2.73 8.62 -8.44
CA ASP A 49 2.67 8.21 -9.85
C ASP A 49 3.43 6.90 -10.10
N GLU A 50 4.50 6.65 -9.32
CA GLU A 50 5.38 5.50 -9.46
C GLU A 50 5.68 4.86 -8.10
N LEU A 51 6.05 3.57 -8.12
CA LEU A 51 6.54 2.88 -6.94
C LEU A 51 8.05 3.15 -6.76
N THR A 52 8.41 4.36 -6.34
CA THR A 52 9.79 4.78 -6.12
C THR A 52 9.97 5.52 -4.79
N GLY A 53 11.18 5.47 -4.23
CA GLY A 53 11.50 6.18 -2.99
C GLY A 53 10.78 5.65 -1.75
N THR A 54 10.32 6.57 -0.90
CA THR A 54 9.53 6.25 0.30
C THR A 54 8.08 6.63 0.07
N LEU A 55 7.20 5.65 0.15
CA LEU A 55 5.76 5.81 -0.05
C LEU A 55 5.03 5.67 1.28
N LEU A 56 3.85 6.30 1.37
CA LEU A 56 2.91 6.13 2.47
C LEU A 56 1.64 5.46 1.95
N ILE A 57 1.30 4.32 2.52
CA ILE A 57 0.01 3.66 2.31
C ILE A 57 -0.94 4.18 3.40
N ALA A 58 -2.07 4.76 3.02
CA ALA A 58 -3.07 5.24 3.97
C ALA A 58 -4.42 4.58 3.70
N CYS A 59 -5.10 4.16 4.76
CA CYS A 59 -6.38 3.47 4.69
C CYS A 59 -7.32 4.00 5.78
N ALA A 60 -8.58 4.22 5.41
CA ALA A 60 -9.68 4.37 6.35
C ALA A 60 -10.77 3.35 6.04
N ALA A 61 -11.33 2.73 7.06
CA ALA A 61 -12.42 1.78 6.95
C ALA A 61 -13.32 1.80 8.19
N THR A 62 -14.56 1.34 8.05
CA THR A 62 -15.46 1.16 9.20
C THR A 62 -15.57 -0.33 9.53
N VAL A 63 -15.28 -0.69 10.77
CA VAL A 63 -15.39 -2.07 11.27
C VAL A 63 -16.28 -2.07 12.52
N GLY A 64 -17.41 -2.79 12.46
CA GLY A 64 -18.34 -2.85 13.59
C GLY A 64 -18.90 -1.49 14.02
N GLY A 65 -19.02 -0.52 13.10
CA GLY A 65 -19.48 0.84 13.38
C GLY A 65 -18.40 1.79 13.90
N VAL A 66 -17.17 1.32 14.08
CA VAL A 66 -16.02 2.15 14.47
C VAL A 66 -15.19 2.49 13.23
N ARG A 67 -14.92 3.78 13.03
CA ARG A 67 -14.03 4.25 11.95
C ARG A 67 -12.58 4.12 12.38
N LEU A 68 -11.83 3.30 11.67
CA LEU A 68 -10.41 3.05 11.88
C LEU A 68 -9.62 3.73 10.75
N ILE A 69 -8.52 4.37 11.12
CA ILE A 69 -7.53 4.90 10.18
C ILE A 69 -6.20 4.28 10.56
N ASP A 70 -5.45 3.87 9.54
CA ASP A 70 -4.06 3.44 9.71
C ASP A 70 -3.23 3.92 8.52
N ASN A 71 -1.93 4.08 8.75
CA ASN A 71 -0.97 4.34 7.69
C ASN A 71 0.31 3.52 7.88
N LEU A 72 1.01 3.25 6.78
CA LEU A 72 2.25 2.48 6.78
C LEU A 72 3.19 3.04 5.72
N THR A 73 4.41 3.40 6.13
CA THR A 73 5.48 3.77 5.20
C THR A 73 6.18 2.55 4.64
N VAL A 74 6.55 2.58 3.37
CA VAL A 74 7.31 1.51 2.69
C VAL A 74 8.36 2.12 1.76
N SER A 75 9.54 1.51 1.70
CA SER A 75 10.54 1.85 0.70
C SER A 75 10.36 0.96 -0.53
N ALA A 76 10.16 1.58 -1.69
CA ALA A 76 10.11 0.90 -2.97
C ALA A 76 11.54 0.68 -3.49
N ASN A 77 12.34 -0.09 -2.76
CA ASN A 77 13.73 -0.33 -3.13
C ASN A 77 13.84 -1.61 -3.98
N ARG A 78 13.93 -1.43 -5.31
CA ARG A 78 14.15 -2.55 -6.25
C ARG A 78 15.51 -3.23 -6.08
N GLU A 79 16.48 -2.62 -5.39
CA GLU A 79 17.84 -3.17 -5.23
C GLU A 79 17.92 -4.41 -4.32
N ALA A 80 16.97 -4.59 -3.39
CA ALA A 80 17.00 -5.73 -2.46
C ALA A 80 16.46 -7.03 -3.09
N ALA A 81 15.61 -6.94 -4.11
CA ALA A 81 14.94 -8.08 -4.73
C ALA A 81 15.86 -8.87 -5.69
N THR A 82 16.83 -8.21 -6.33
CA THR A 82 17.80 -8.83 -7.26
C THR A 82 19.03 -9.40 -6.57
N ALA A 83 19.32 -9.03 -5.31
CA ALA A 83 20.48 -9.52 -4.57
C ALA A 83 20.30 -10.92 -3.94
N ARG A 84 19.17 -11.60 -4.19
CA ARG A 84 18.82 -12.91 -3.61
C ARG A 84 18.66 -14.06 -4.62
N CYS A 85 19.09 -13.88 -5.87
CA CYS A 85 19.18 -14.95 -6.87
C CYS A 85 20.63 -15.39 -7.12
#